data_AF-A0AAW8DN29-F1
#
_entry.id   AF-A0AAW8DN29-F1
#
_cell.length_a   1.000
_cell.length_b   1.000
_cell.length_c   1.000
_cell.angle_alpha   90.00
_cell.angle_beta   90.00
_cell.angle_gamma   90.00
#
_symmetry.space_group_name_H-M   'P 1'
#
loop_
_entity.id
_entity.type
_entity.pdbx_description
1 polymer ?
#
loop_
_entity_poly.entity_id
_entity_poly.type
_entity_poly.pdbx_seq_one_letter_code
_entity_poly.pdbx_strand_id
1 'polypeptide(L)'
;MKRFGFTHGTAPDTTVPGSSPIDYVVVDDVGDFSYYPSEAAMLDNLEYVDEAACILDRAGNDYRLTMDKDRHLRLGPSLGTVEFNWLRQAWTTNQRRNMQTHPLQRFSPETLEALLAGLFEMLYLEQSGRTTDTPWVLEVDGEVTHPATLQEVNGLLTREDHLERVTVHDPFGHDYQPIRHAGHRFSFPTGRSIYYVEVPGRFKRDGVHH
;
A
#
# COMPACT_ATOMS: atom_id res chain seq x y z
N MET A 1 25.91 -16.29 46.60
CA MET A 1 26.31 -16.30 45.18
C MET A 1 25.11 -16.70 44.32
N LYS A 2 24.90 -15.94 43.25
CA LYS A 2 23.76 -15.95 42.32
C LYS A 2 23.65 -17.25 41.51
N ARG A 3 22.43 -17.69 41.18
CA ARG A 3 22.08 -18.22 39.85
C ARG A 3 20.66 -17.77 39.50
N PHE A 4 20.59 -16.82 38.56
CA PHE A 4 19.37 -16.42 37.87
C PHE A 4 19.07 -17.50 36.82
N GLY A 5 17.93 -18.18 36.95
CA GLY A 5 17.36 -18.98 35.87
C GLY A 5 16.42 -18.08 35.07
N PHE A 6 16.86 -17.63 33.89
CA PHE A 6 15.99 -16.95 32.94
C PHE A 6 15.05 -18.00 32.33
N THR A 7 13.79 -17.98 32.74
CA THR A 7 12.71 -18.61 31.96
C THR A 7 12.54 -17.79 30.69
N HIS A 8 12.99 -18.33 29.56
CA HIS A 8 12.59 -17.85 28.24
C HIS A 8 11.07 -18.00 28.15
N GLY A 9 10.36 -16.87 28.14
CA GLY A 9 8.98 -16.82 27.72
C GLY A 9 8.92 -17.24 26.26
N THR A 10 8.25 -18.35 26.00
CA THR A 10 7.85 -18.78 24.66
C THR A 10 6.98 -17.68 24.06
N ALA A 11 7.51 -16.97 23.07
CA ALA A 11 6.70 -16.14 22.19
C ALA A 11 5.68 -17.05 21.47
N PRO A 12 4.43 -16.61 21.26
CA PRO A 12 3.49 -17.38 20.46
C PRO A 12 3.94 -17.35 19.00
N ASP A 13 4.58 -18.44 18.59
CA ASP A 13 4.80 -18.85 17.21
C ASP A 13 3.43 -18.93 16.53
N THR A 14 3.08 -17.92 15.74
CA THR A 14 1.82 -17.89 15.00
C THR A 14 2.09 -17.76 13.51
N THR A 15 2.76 -18.77 12.95
CA THR A 15 2.54 -19.17 11.56
C THR A 15 2.01 -20.59 11.58
N VAL A 16 0.69 -20.73 11.52
CA VAL A 16 0.04 -22.03 11.33
C VAL A 16 0.43 -22.52 9.93
N PRO A 17 1.14 -23.67 9.79
CA PRO A 17 1.41 -24.24 8.49
C PRO A 17 0.10 -24.64 7.82
N GLY A 18 -0.25 -24.01 6.70
CA GLY A 18 -1.41 -24.37 5.89
C GLY A 18 -2.53 -23.33 5.77
N SER A 19 -2.39 -22.12 6.34
CA SER A 19 -3.25 -21.01 5.94
C SER A 19 -2.69 -20.37 4.68
N SER A 20 -3.47 -20.34 3.59
CA SER A 20 -3.14 -19.51 2.44
C SER A 20 -3.01 -18.04 2.88
N PRO A 21 -2.05 -17.28 2.31
CA PRO A 21 -2.01 -15.85 2.48
C PRO A 21 -3.36 -15.19 2.17
N ILE A 22 -3.66 -14.12 2.91
CA ILE A 22 -4.95 -13.41 2.82
C ILE A 22 -5.01 -12.59 1.53
N ASP A 23 -3.90 -11.93 1.18
CA ASP A 23 -3.78 -11.06 0.03
C ASP A 23 -2.34 -11.08 -0.51
N TYR A 24 -2.20 -10.57 -1.73
CA TYR A 24 -0.96 -10.60 -2.48
C TYR A 24 -0.68 -9.26 -3.14
N VAL A 25 0.60 -8.95 -3.33
CA VAL A 25 1.08 -7.89 -4.21
C VAL A 25 1.89 -8.52 -5.33
N VAL A 26 1.58 -8.17 -6.56
CA VAL A 26 2.33 -8.60 -7.74
C VAL A 26 3.15 -7.43 -8.25
N VAL A 27 4.41 -7.69 -8.53
CA VAL A 27 5.29 -6.83 -9.31
C VAL A 27 5.39 -7.44 -10.71
N ASP A 28 4.91 -6.73 -11.72
CA ASP A 28 4.96 -7.23 -13.10
C ASP A 28 6.36 -7.10 -13.72
N ASP A 29 6.51 -7.56 -14.95
CA ASP A 29 7.77 -7.54 -15.70
C ASP A 29 8.28 -6.12 -16.03
N VAL A 30 7.39 -5.11 -16.04
CA VAL A 30 7.74 -3.70 -16.20
C VAL A 30 7.96 -2.97 -14.88
N GLY A 31 7.77 -3.64 -13.74
CA GLY A 31 7.98 -3.13 -12.39
C GLY A 31 6.80 -2.36 -11.79
N ASP A 32 5.59 -2.50 -12.34
CA ASP A 32 4.36 -1.96 -11.75
C ASP A 32 3.84 -2.88 -10.65
N PHE A 33 3.17 -2.28 -9.66
CA PHE A 33 2.70 -2.97 -8.47
C PHE A 33 1.18 -3.05 -8.47
N SER A 34 0.63 -4.24 -8.28
CA SER A 34 -0.81 -4.49 -8.22
C SER A 34 -1.19 -5.27 -6.97
N TYR A 35 -2.28 -4.87 -6.31
CA TYR A 35 -2.80 -5.57 -5.13
C TYR A 35 -3.96 -6.49 -5.47
N TYR A 36 -3.96 -7.68 -4.87
CA TYR A 36 -5.00 -8.70 -5.03
C TYR A 36 -5.49 -9.20 -3.67
N PRO A 37 -6.81 -9.20 -3.42
CA PRO A 37 -7.39 -9.55 -2.12
C PRO A 37 -7.47 -11.07 -1.88
N SER A 38 -6.98 -11.90 -2.82
CA SER A 38 -6.90 -13.35 -2.69
C SER A 38 -6.05 -13.94 -3.81
N GLU A 39 -5.62 -15.19 -3.63
CA GLU A 39 -4.92 -15.96 -4.69
C GLU A 39 -5.81 -16.13 -5.92
N ALA A 40 -7.10 -16.42 -5.74
CA ALA A 40 -8.04 -16.58 -6.85
C ALA A 40 -8.18 -15.29 -7.67
N ALA A 41 -8.34 -14.13 -7.02
CA ALA A 41 -8.45 -12.86 -7.71
C ALA A 41 -7.17 -12.50 -8.48
N MET A 42 -6.02 -12.92 -7.98
CA MET A 42 -4.73 -12.76 -8.65
C MET A 42 -4.63 -13.67 -9.89
N LEU A 43 -4.90 -14.97 -9.74
CA LEU A 43 -4.80 -15.94 -10.84
C LEU A 43 -5.83 -15.68 -11.94
N ASP A 44 -7.00 -15.12 -11.60
CA ASP A 44 -8.03 -14.72 -12.59
C ASP A 44 -7.60 -13.51 -13.44
N ASN A 45 -6.65 -12.70 -12.96
CA ASN A 45 -6.19 -11.49 -13.65
C ASN A 45 -4.88 -11.68 -14.43
N LEU A 46 -4.12 -12.73 -14.14
CA LEU A 46 -2.83 -13.01 -14.78
C LEU A 46 -2.98 -14.04 -15.90
N GLU A 47 -2.30 -13.83 -17.03
CA GLU A 47 -2.39 -14.67 -18.22
C GLU A 47 -1.19 -15.61 -18.37
N TYR A 48 0.03 -15.18 -18.01
CA TYR A 48 1.26 -15.93 -18.29
C TYR A 48 2.18 -16.07 -17.07
N VAL A 49 2.97 -17.14 -17.05
CA VAL A 49 3.90 -17.43 -15.93
C VAL A 49 4.98 -16.37 -15.72
N ASP A 50 5.39 -15.69 -16.80
CA ASP A 50 6.46 -14.69 -16.79
C ASP A 50 5.93 -13.25 -16.63
N GLU A 51 4.60 -13.09 -16.47
CA GLU A 51 3.97 -11.77 -16.29
C GLU A 51 4.32 -11.14 -14.94
N ALA A 52 4.53 -11.97 -13.91
CA ALA A 52 4.94 -11.53 -12.58
C ALA A 52 6.45 -11.71 -12.38
N ALA A 53 7.18 -10.60 -12.25
CA ALA A 53 8.57 -10.61 -11.83
C ALA A 53 8.72 -11.08 -10.37
N CYS A 54 7.75 -10.75 -9.52
CA CYS A 54 7.71 -11.11 -8.11
C CYS A 54 6.26 -11.13 -7.60
N ILE A 55 5.92 -12.07 -6.73
CA ILE A 55 4.61 -12.12 -6.06
C ILE A 55 4.86 -12.21 -4.57
N LEU A 56 4.29 -11.30 -3.80
CA LEU A 56 4.56 -11.12 -2.38
C LEU A 56 3.31 -11.36 -1.56
N ASP A 57 3.47 -12.05 -0.42
CA ASP A 57 2.49 -12.00 0.67
C ASP A 57 2.89 -10.95 1.74
N ARG A 58 2.04 -10.77 2.75
CA ARG A 58 2.30 -9.85 3.87
C ARG A 58 3.51 -10.21 4.72
N ALA A 59 3.91 -11.47 4.75
CA ALA A 59 5.10 -11.91 5.45
C ALA A 59 6.39 -11.68 4.62
N GLY A 60 6.25 -11.21 3.38
CA GLY A 60 7.35 -10.96 2.46
C GLY A 60 7.85 -12.22 1.77
N ASN A 61 7.08 -13.31 1.79
CA ASN A 61 7.39 -14.50 1.00
C ASN A 61 7.22 -14.17 -0.47
N ASP A 62 8.24 -14.49 -1.26
CA ASP A 62 8.24 -14.38 -2.72
C ASP A 62 7.73 -15.68 -3.35
N TYR A 63 6.90 -15.57 -4.37
CA TYR A 63 6.32 -16.66 -5.12
C TYR A 63 6.49 -16.45 -6.61
N ARG A 64 6.39 -17.53 -7.37
CA ARG A 64 6.30 -17.49 -8.84
C ARG A 64 5.08 -18.21 -9.33
N LEU A 65 4.58 -17.77 -10.47
CA LEU A 65 3.57 -18.51 -11.20
C LEU A 65 4.18 -19.76 -11.83
N THR A 66 3.38 -20.81 -11.84
CA THR A 66 3.70 -22.07 -12.49
C THR A 66 2.49 -22.52 -13.28
N MET A 67 2.70 -23.44 -14.21
CA MET A 67 1.62 -24.04 -14.98
C MET A 67 1.43 -25.48 -14.54
N ASP A 68 0.19 -25.86 -14.28
CA ASP A 68 -0.13 -27.24 -13.93
C ASP A 68 -0.16 -28.17 -15.17
N LYS A 69 -0.48 -29.44 -14.94
CA LYS A 69 -0.56 -30.46 -16.02
C LYS A 69 -1.67 -30.17 -17.03
N ASP A 70 -2.70 -29.42 -16.63
CA ASP A 70 -3.87 -29.07 -17.43
C ASP A 70 -3.72 -27.70 -18.11
N ARG A 71 -2.53 -27.08 -18.00
CA ARG A 71 -2.18 -25.76 -18.52
C ARG A 71 -2.90 -24.60 -17.83
N HIS A 72 -3.33 -24.78 -16.59
CA HIS A 72 -3.82 -23.69 -15.76
C HIS A 72 -2.69 -23.06 -14.96
N LEU A 73 -2.77 -21.73 -14.83
CA LEU A 73 -1.89 -20.94 -13.99
C LEU A 73 -2.13 -21.30 -12.52
N ARG A 74 -1.06 -21.45 -11.74
CA ARG A 74 -1.10 -21.70 -10.29
C ARG A 74 0.03 -20.96 -9.59
N LEU A 75 -0.19 -20.60 -8.34
CA LEU A 75 0.87 -20.11 -7.48
C LEU A 75 1.81 -21.26 -7.09
N GLY A 76 3.10 -21.11 -7.38
CA GLY A 76 4.14 -22.04 -6.98
C GLY A 76 4.43 -21.98 -5.47
N PRO A 77 5.34 -22.81 -4.96
CA PRO A 77 5.79 -22.71 -3.57
C PRO A 77 6.55 -21.39 -3.35
N SER A 78 6.57 -20.93 -2.09
CA SER A 78 7.41 -19.80 -1.68
C SER A 78 8.89 -20.08 -1.98
N LEU A 79 9.57 -19.09 -2.54
CA LEU A 79 11.01 -19.07 -2.83
C LEU A 79 11.84 -18.51 -1.66
N GLY A 80 11.18 -18.16 -0.56
CA GLY A 80 11.77 -17.51 0.61
C GLY A 80 11.43 -16.02 0.66
N THR A 81 12.05 -15.31 1.60
CA THR A 81 11.79 -13.89 1.81
C THR A 81 12.40 -13.03 0.71
N VAL A 82 11.63 -12.06 0.22
CA VAL A 82 12.08 -11.06 -0.76
C VAL A 82 13.26 -10.24 -0.23
N GLU A 83 14.19 -9.89 -1.13
CA GLU A 83 15.32 -9.05 -0.77
C GLU A 83 14.86 -7.59 -0.54
N PHE A 84 15.16 -7.07 0.64
CA PHE A 84 14.67 -5.76 1.08
C PHE A 84 15.12 -4.60 0.19
N ASN A 85 16.40 -4.54 -0.20
CA ASN A 85 16.90 -3.41 -0.99
C ASN A 85 16.32 -3.39 -2.41
N TRP A 86 16.15 -4.57 -3.01
CA TRP A 86 15.48 -4.75 -4.28
C TRP A 86 14.05 -4.27 -4.20
N LEU A 87 13.26 -4.74 -3.22
CA LEU A 87 11.86 -4.34 -3.08
C LEU A 87 11.75 -2.83 -2.85
N ARG A 88 12.59 -2.28 -1.98
CA ARG A 88 12.64 -0.84 -1.69
C ARG A 88 12.96 -0.03 -2.94
N GLN A 89 13.92 -0.46 -3.74
CA GLN A 89 14.31 0.21 -4.98
C GLN A 89 13.23 0.11 -6.04
N ALA A 90 12.64 -1.08 -6.23
CA ALA A 90 11.55 -1.32 -7.16
C ALA A 90 10.36 -0.43 -6.83
N TRP A 91 9.94 -0.42 -5.56
CA TRP A 91 8.83 0.41 -5.09
C TRP A 91 9.10 1.91 -5.25
N THR A 92 10.27 2.39 -4.81
CA THR A 92 10.65 3.81 -4.97
C THR A 92 10.67 4.24 -6.43
N THR A 93 11.10 3.35 -7.33
CA THR A 93 11.14 3.61 -8.77
C THR A 93 9.71 3.67 -9.34
N ASN A 94 8.86 2.73 -8.96
CA ASN A 94 7.45 2.68 -9.36
C ASN A 94 6.68 3.93 -8.92
N GLN A 95 6.80 4.34 -7.66
CA GLN A 95 6.14 5.55 -7.14
C GLN A 95 6.52 6.81 -7.92
N ARG A 96 7.78 6.93 -8.35
CA ARG A 96 8.25 8.07 -9.15
C ARG A 96 7.79 8.02 -10.60
N ARG A 97 7.73 6.82 -11.19
CA ARG A 97 7.31 6.64 -12.59
C ARG A 97 5.81 6.81 -12.77
N ASN A 98 5.03 6.29 -11.82
CA ASN A 98 3.60 6.08 -11.96
C ASN A 98 2.80 6.84 -10.89
N MET A 99 3.13 8.12 -10.67
CA MET A 99 2.45 8.98 -9.67
C MET A 99 0.94 9.13 -9.90
N GLN A 100 0.46 8.88 -11.12
CA GLN A 100 -0.97 8.91 -11.44
C GLN A 100 -1.68 7.62 -11.04
N THR A 101 -0.99 6.48 -11.15
CA THR A 101 -1.49 5.17 -10.73
C THR A 101 -1.39 4.99 -9.23
N HIS A 102 -0.30 5.47 -8.63
CA HIS A 102 -0.02 5.44 -7.20
C HIS A 102 0.01 6.86 -6.63
N PRO A 103 -1.16 7.49 -6.41
CA PRO A 103 -1.22 8.86 -5.94
C PRO A 103 -0.73 9.02 -4.51
N LEU A 104 -0.67 7.97 -3.69
CA LEU A 104 -0.14 8.04 -2.33
C LEU A 104 1.39 7.91 -2.36
N GLN A 105 2.08 8.87 -1.76
CA GLN A 105 3.53 8.99 -1.77
C GLN A 105 4.04 8.98 -0.33
N ARG A 106 4.22 7.77 0.21
CA ARG A 106 4.77 7.55 1.56
C ARG A 106 6.29 7.56 1.59
N PHE A 107 6.85 7.89 2.75
CA PHE A 107 8.28 7.73 3.01
C PHE A 107 8.68 6.26 2.87
N SER A 108 9.87 6.02 2.33
CA SER A 108 10.41 4.65 2.24
C SER A 108 10.85 4.18 3.63
N PRO A 109 10.25 3.10 4.18
CA PRO A 109 10.62 2.59 5.49
C PRO A 109 12.04 2.00 5.52
N GLU A 110 12.62 1.92 6.72
CA GLU A 110 13.99 1.42 6.94
C GLU A 110 14.07 -0.10 7.14
N THR A 111 12.93 -0.77 7.33
CA THR A 111 12.84 -2.22 7.52
C THR A 111 11.92 -2.87 6.48
N LEU A 112 12.15 -4.15 6.22
CA LEU A 112 11.31 -4.94 5.30
C LEU A 112 9.86 -5.03 5.80
N GLU A 113 9.67 -5.30 7.09
CA GLU A 113 8.34 -5.39 7.71
C GLU A 113 7.54 -4.09 7.52
N ALA A 114 8.15 -2.94 7.81
CA ALA A 114 7.48 -1.65 7.65
C ALA A 114 7.23 -1.31 6.18
N LEU A 115 8.14 -1.69 5.27
CA LEU A 115 7.95 -1.54 3.83
C LEU A 115 6.78 -2.37 3.32
N LEU A 116 6.67 -3.64 3.73
CA LEU A 116 5.57 -4.52 3.34
C LEU A 116 4.24 -4.02 3.92
N ALA A 117 4.20 -3.67 5.20
CA ALA A 117 3.00 -3.11 5.83
C ALA A 117 2.51 -1.87 5.05
N GLY A 118 3.40 -0.90 4.83
CA GLY A 118 3.06 0.32 4.10
C GLY A 118 2.69 0.08 2.64
N LEU A 119 3.33 -0.86 1.95
CA LEU A 119 3.02 -1.24 0.57
C LEU A 119 1.61 -1.81 0.45
N PHE A 120 1.27 -2.79 1.29
CA PHE A 120 -0.04 -3.44 1.26
C PHE A 120 -1.15 -2.47 1.64
N GLU A 121 -0.96 -1.64 2.66
CA GLU A 121 -1.92 -0.61 3.04
C GLU A 121 -2.16 0.39 1.91
N MET A 122 -1.09 0.89 1.30
CA MET A 122 -1.18 1.90 0.26
C MET A 122 -1.90 1.38 -0.97
N LEU A 123 -1.51 0.20 -1.48
CA LEU A 123 -2.17 -0.40 -2.63
C LEU A 123 -3.62 -0.82 -2.33
N TYR A 124 -3.92 -1.21 -1.08
CA TYR A 124 -5.30 -1.45 -0.65
C TYR A 124 -6.14 -0.18 -0.71
N LEU A 125 -5.61 0.94 -0.19
CA LEU A 125 -6.28 2.25 -0.18
C LEU A 125 -6.47 2.85 -1.58
N GLU A 126 -5.58 2.54 -2.52
CA GLU A 126 -5.62 3.02 -3.90
C GLU A 126 -6.64 2.26 -4.78
N GLN A 127 -7.09 1.07 -4.35
CA GLN A 127 -8.14 0.35 -5.07
C GLN A 127 -9.46 1.15 -5.08
N SER A 128 -10.01 1.32 -6.28
CA SER A 128 -11.26 2.07 -6.47
C SER A 128 -12.42 1.46 -5.68
N GLY A 129 -13.15 2.29 -4.95
CA GLY A 129 -14.34 1.88 -4.20
C GLY A 129 -14.06 1.06 -2.93
N ARG A 130 -12.80 0.89 -2.52
CA ARG A 130 -12.49 0.23 -1.25
C ARG A 130 -12.78 1.13 -0.06
N THR A 131 -13.60 0.63 0.84
CA THR A 131 -13.86 1.22 2.15
C THR A 131 -13.10 0.45 3.23
N THR A 132 -12.76 1.16 4.28
CA THR A 132 -12.15 0.65 5.51
C THR A 132 -13.13 0.82 6.67
N ASP A 133 -12.88 0.13 7.79
CA ASP A 133 -13.70 0.30 9.00
C ASP A 133 -13.60 1.72 9.59
N THR A 134 -12.45 2.37 9.39
CA THR A 134 -12.20 3.77 9.74
C THR A 134 -12.24 4.61 8.47
N PRO A 135 -13.04 5.69 8.37
CA PRO A 135 -13.05 6.53 7.18
C PRO A 135 -11.76 7.33 7.06
N TRP A 136 -11.53 7.91 5.88
CA TRP A 136 -10.55 8.97 5.72
C TRP A 136 -11.01 10.20 6.50
N VAL A 137 -10.07 11.05 6.91
CA VAL A 137 -10.37 12.36 7.49
C VAL A 137 -9.79 13.43 6.56
N LEU A 138 -10.63 14.35 6.12
CA LEU A 138 -10.23 15.46 5.28
C LEU A 138 -10.52 16.76 6.03
N GLU A 139 -9.47 17.50 6.36
CA GLU A 139 -9.53 18.81 6.99
C GLU A 139 -9.20 19.91 5.98
N VAL A 140 -10.11 20.88 5.83
CA VAL A 140 -9.96 22.05 4.94
C VAL A 140 -10.32 23.30 5.73
N ASP A 141 -9.36 24.20 5.96
CA ASP A 141 -9.58 25.45 6.70
C ASP A 141 -10.30 25.26 8.07
N GLY A 142 -10.03 24.14 8.75
CA GLY A 142 -10.61 23.77 10.05
C GLY A 142 -11.96 23.03 10.00
N GLU A 143 -12.55 22.88 8.81
CA GLU A 143 -13.73 22.03 8.60
C GLU A 143 -13.30 20.58 8.33
N VAL A 144 -13.91 19.64 9.05
CA VAL A 144 -13.55 18.22 9.00
C VAL A 144 -14.65 17.40 8.34
N THR A 145 -14.28 16.63 7.33
CA THR A 145 -15.14 15.68 6.62
C THR A 145 -14.59 14.26 6.71
N HIS A 146 -15.46 13.27 6.53
CA HIS A 146 -15.11 11.85 6.69
C HIS A 146 -15.44 11.01 5.45
N PRO A 147 -14.74 11.23 4.32
CA PRO A 147 -14.97 10.44 3.10
C PRO A 147 -14.64 8.96 3.33
N ALA A 148 -15.40 8.08 2.68
CA ALA A 148 -15.25 6.63 2.81
C ALA A 148 -14.11 6.07 1.95
N THR A 149 -13.74 6.76 0.87
CA THR A 149 -12.75 6.29 -0.12
C THR A 149 -11.82 7.41 -0.58
N LEU A 150 -10.64 7.04 -1.11
CA LEU A 150 -9.72 7.99 -1.75
C LEU A 150 -10.37 8.69 -2.96
N GLN A 151 -11.28 8.02 -3.66
CA GLN A 151 -12.02 8.62 -4.77
C GLN A 151 -12.95 9.76 -4.30
N GLU A 152 -13.58 9.61 -3.14
CA GLU A 152 -14.38 10.68 -2.54
C GLU A 152 -13.51 11.85 -2.08
N VAL A 153 -12.35 11.58 -1.47
CA VAL A 153 -11.35 12.61 -1.16
C VAL A 153 -10.98 13.40 -2.42
N ASN A 154 -10.64 12.71 -3.51
CA ASN A 154 -10.33 13.32 -4.81
C ASN A 154 -11.50 14.19 -5.33
N GLY A 155 -12.73 13.68 -5.20
CA GLY A 155 -13.95 14.39 -5.61
C GLY A 155 -14.15 15.70 -4.85
N LEU A 156 -13.96 15.69 -3.53
CA LEU A 156 -14.05 16.88 -2.68
C LEU A 156 -12.95 17.89 -3.03
N LEU A 157 -11.70 17.43 -3.21
CA LEU A 157 -10.55 18.29 -3.52
C LEU A 157 -10.49 18.78 -4.97
N THR A 158 -11.35 18.26 -5.86
CA THR A 158 -11.35 18.68 -7.27
C THR A 158 -11.64 20.19 -7.41
N ARG A 159 -12.48 20.74 -6.53
CA ARG A 159 -12.89 22.16 -6.55
C ARG A 159 -12.07 23.06 -5.63
N GLU A 160 -11.16 22.48 -4.85
CA GLU A 160 -10.33 23.25 -3.93
C GLU A 160 -9.14 23.89 -4.66
N ASP A 161 -9.09 25.22 -4.61
CA ASP A 161 -8.04 26.03 -5.22
C ASP A 161 -6.76 26.05 -4.37
N HIS A 162 -6.91 25.96 -3.04
CA HIS A 162 -5.84 26.12 -2.05
C HIS A 162 -5.51 24.80 -1.34
N LEU A 163 -4.92 23.85 -2.08
CA LEU A 163 -4.56 22.54 -1.51
C LEU A 163 -3.51 22.64 -0.39
N GLU A 164 -2.73 23.72 -0.31
CA GLU A 164 -1.73 23.95 0.75
C GLU A 164 -2.31 24.09 2.15
N ARG A 165 -3.63 24.29 2.27
CA ARG A 165 -4.35 24.38 3.56
C ARG A 165 -5.07 23.09 3.94
N VAL A 166 -4.98 22.08 3.08
CA VAL A 166 -5.67 20.81 3.25
C VAL A 166 -4.76 19.83 3.98
N THR A 167 -5.32 19.09 4.92
CA THR A 167 -4.69 17.89 5.49
C THR A 167 -5.59 16.69 5.25
N VAL A 168 -5.01 15.59 4.80
CA VAL A 168 -5.72 14.33 4.60
C VAL A 168 -5.12 13.30 5.53
N HIS A 169 -5.96 12.60 6.29
CA HIS A 169 -5.57 11.49 7.13
C HIS A 169 -6.18 10.21 6.59
N ASP A 170 -5.35 9.18 6.41
CA ASP A 170 -5.83 7.88 5.98
C ASP A 170 -6.30 6.99 7.14
N PRO A 171 -7.05 5.93 6.84
CA PRO A 171 -7.55 4.97 7.84
C PRO A 171 -6.46 4.25 8.66
N PHE A 172 -5.20 4.25 8.20
CA PHE A 172 -4.07 3.59 8.85
C PHE A 172 -3.25 4.58 9.71
N GLY A 173 -3.66 5.85 9.75
CA GLY A 173 -3.07 6.88 10.62
C GLY A 173 -1.94 7.67 9.98
N HIS A 174 -1.85 7.70 8.64
CA HIS A 174 -0.87 8.54 7.94
C HIS A 174 -1.48 9.88 7.54
N ASP A 175 -0.66 10.94 7.67
CA ASP A 175 -1.01 12.30 7.30
C ASP A 175 -0.43 12.64 5.93
N TYR A 176 -1.20 13.31 5.08
CA TYR A 176 -0.78 13.72 3.75
C TYR A 176 -1.08 15.19 3.47
N GLN A 177 -0.16 15.80 2.71
CA GLN A 177 -0.39 17.04 2.00
C GLN A 177 -0.77 16.71 0.55
N PRO A 178 -1.99 17.05 0.09
CA PRO A 178 -2.35 16.92 -1.32
C PRO A 178 -1.61 17.97 -2.15
N ILE A 179 -1.07 17.54 -3.29
CA ILE A 179 -0.37 18.38 -4.25
C ILE A 179 -0.99 18.19 -5.63
N ARG A 180 -1.24 19.31 -6.30
CA ARG A 180 -1.82 19.32 -7.63
C ARG A 180 -0.72 19.26 -8.67
N HIS A 181 -0.66 18.18 -9.44
CA HIS A 181 0.23 18.12 -10.60
C HIS A 181 -0.44 18.82 -11.79
N ALA A 182 0.22 19.83 -12.36
CA ALA A 182 -0.19 20.37 -13.64
C ALA A 182 0.21 19.37 -14.72
N GLY A 183 -0.76 18.64 -15.29
CA GLY A 183 -0.52 17.80 -16.46
C GLY A 183 0.17 18.62 -17.56
N HIS A 184 1.10 17.99 -18.28
CA HIS A 184 1.70 18.61 -19.47
C HIS A 184 0.58 19.09 -20.40
N ARG A 185 0.68 20.33 -20.88
CA ARG A 185 -0.34 21.08 -21.66
C ARG A 185 -0.87 20.37 -22.93
N PHE A 186 -0.36 19.19 -23.28
CA PHE A 186 -0.62 18.53 -24.57
C PHE A 186 -1.28 17.13 -24.48
N SER A 187 -1.71 16.67 -23.30
CA SER A 187 -2.39 15.37 -23.17
C SER A 187 -3.75 15.54 -22.49
N PHE A 188 -4.83 15.59 -23.31
CA PHE A 188 -6.26 15.36 -23.02
C PHE A 188 -6.91 16.05 -21.77
N PRO A 189 -8.22 16.35 -21.79
CA PRO A 189 -8.89 17.17 -20.75
C PRO A 189 -9.21 16.39 -19.47
N THR A 190 -8.34 15.46 -19.06
CA THR A 190 -8.48 14.79 -17.76
C THR A 190 -7.86 15.70 -16.70
N GLY A 191 -8.66 16.07 -15.70
CA GLY A 191 -8.34 17.09 -14.72
C GLY A 191 -6.97 16.95 -14.07
N ARG A 192 -6.46 18.08 -13.57
CA ARG A 192 -5.27 18.15 -12.70
C ARG A 192 -5.27 17.00 -11.69
N SER A 193 -4.37 16.02 -11.85
CA SER A 193 -4.25 14.88 -10.94
C SER A 193 -3.68 15.33 -9.60
N ILE A 194 -4.26 14.85 -8.51
CA ILE A 194 -3.82 15.11 -7.14
C ILE A 194 -3.01 13.90 -6.68
N TYR A 195 -1.82 14.14 -6.14
CA TYR A 195 -1.05 13.15 -5.41
C TYR A 195 -0.87 13.61 -3.96
N TYR A 196 -0.63 12.68 -3.06
CA TYR A 196 -0.67 12.88 -1.61
C TYR A 196 0.70 12.55 -1.05
N VAL A 197 1.44 13.57 -0.64
CA VAL A 197 2.77 13.38 -0.06
C VAL A 197 2.64 13.25 1.43
N GLU A 198 3.14 12.14 1.98
CA GLU A 198 3.14 11.90 3.41
C GLU A 198 3.92 13.01 4.13
N VAL A 199 3.34 13.52 5.22
CA VAL A 199 3.98 14.51 6.09
C VAL A 199 4.19 13.88 7.46
N PRO A 200 5.36 14.10 8.10
CA PRO A 200 5.58 13.61 9.44
C PRO A 200 4.55 14.22 10.38
N GLY A 201 3.86 13.35 11.13
CA GLY A 201 2.55 13.62 11.73
C GLY A 201 2.46 14.96 12.45
N ARG A 202 1.43 15.74 12.10
CA ARG A 202 1.08 17.00 12.80
C ARG A 202 0.11 16.76 13.96
N PHE A 203 -0.56 15.61 13.99
CA PHE A 203 -1.49 15.26 15.06
C PHE A 203 -0.84 14.40 16.15
N LYS A 204 -0.23 15.07 17.14
CA LYS A 204 -0.41 14.61 18.52
C LYS A 204 -1.79 15.06 18.95
N ARG A 205 -2.74 14.13 19.09
CA ARG A 205 -3.84 14.35 20.04
C ARG A 205 -3.21 14.48 21.42
N ASP A 206 -2.87 15.71 21.82
CA ASP A 206 -2.73 16.03 23.22
C ASP A 206 -4.12 15.79 23.84
N GLY A 207 -4.24 14.68 24.54
CA GLY A 207 -5.43 14.32 25.29
C GLY A 207 -5.72 15.41 26.30
N VAL A 208 -6.75 16.21 26.04
CA VAL A 208 -7.36 17.08 27.04
C VAL A 208 -8.23 16.19 27.92
N HIS A 209 -7.68 15.79 29.07
CA HIS A 209 -8.47 15.46 30.25
C HIS A 209 -8.39 16.66 31.21
N HIS A 210 -9.51 17.36 31.37
CA HIS A 210 -9.82 18.12 32.57
C HIS A 210 -11.05 17.52 33.22
#